data_AF-A0A5S5CQR1-F1
#
_entry.id   AF-A0A5S5CQR1-F1
#
_cell.length_a   1.000
_cell.length_b   1.000
_cell.length_c   1.000
_cell.angle_alpha   90.00
_cell.angle_beta   90.00
_cell.angle_gamma   90.00
#
_symmetry.space_group_name_H-M   'P 1'
#
loop_
_entity.id
_entity.type
_entity.pdbx_description
1 polymer ?
#
loop_
_entity_poly.entity_id
_entity_poly.type
_entity_poly.pdbx_seq_one_letter_code
_entity_poly.pdbx_strand_id
1 'polypeptide(L)'
;MVRPLGLPFDPIERAGETWEERFGPASAMRAATSVFRVQQILLARFDGVLKPHGLTFARYEVLVLLTFSRSGELPLKVIGSRLMVHPTSVTNAIDRLVAAGYVDRRPNPADGRGVLATITERGRAVVDAATAALMAVDFGLAELSEAERDQLFAVLRSVRLGAGDVADGAGGHAG
;
A
#
# COMPACT_ATOMS: atom_id res chain seq x y z
N MET A 1 -8.77 -13.08 -5.91
CA MET A 1 -9.51 -13.84 -4.88
C MET A 1 -8.52 -14.70 -4.12
N VAL A 2 -8.38 -14.52 -2.81
CA VAL A 2 -7.56 -15.42 -2.00
C VAL A 2 -8.23 -16.79 -1.99
N ARG A 3 -7.51 -17.83 -2.39
CA ARG A 3 -8.03 -19.20 -2.37
C ARG A 3 -8.29 -19.59 -0.90
N PRO A 4 -9.49 -20.08 -0.54
CA PRO A 4 -9.72 -20.61 0.79
C PRO A 4 -8.70 -21.71 1.08
N LEU A 5 -8.10 -21.69 2.27
CA LEU A 5 -7.10 -22.69 2.65
C LEU A 5 -7.71 -24.09 2.77
N GLY A 6 -9.03 -24.20 2.94
CA GLY A 6 -9.74 -25.47 3.05
C GLY A 6 -9.37 -26.26 4.31
N LEU A 7 -8.80 -25.59 5.32
CA LEU A 7 -8.40 -26.19 6.58
C LEU A 7 -9.57 -26.09 7.58
N PRO A 8 -9.80 -27.13 8.41
CA PRO A 8 -10.84 -27.10 9.44
C PRO A 8 -10.43 -26.32 10.70
N PHE A 9 -9.28 -25.66 10.68
CA PHE A 9 -8.69 -24.92 11.80
C PHE A 9 -7.96 -23.66 11.31
N ASP A 10 -7.68 -22.72 12.21
CA ASP A 10 -6.82 -21.58 11.93
C ASP A 10 -5.34 -22.02 11.93
N PRO A 11 -4.63 -21.94 10.79
CA PRO A 11 -3.23 -22.36 10.70
C PRO A 11 -2.28 -21.53 11.57
N ILE A 12 -2.59 -20.26 11.85
CA ILE A 12 -1.75 -19.39 12.68
C ILE A 12 -1.91 -19.79 14.15
N GLU A 13 -3.14 -20.05 14.59
CA GLU A 13 -3.38 -20.53 15.96
C GLU A 13 -2.72 -21.89 16.20
N ARG A 14 -2.91 -22.82 15.25
CA ARG A 14 -2.29 -24.16 15.32
C ARG A 14 -0.76 -24.09 15.32
N ALA A 15 -0.18 -23.18 14.52
CA ALA A 15 1.26 -22.94 14.54
C ALA A 15 1.72 -22.35 15.89
N GLY A 16 0.90 -21.49 16.52
CA GLY A 16 1.15 -20.92 17.84
C GLY A 16 1.26 -21.96 18.94
N GLU A 17 0.36 -22.96 18.95
CA GLU A 17 0.42 -24.07 19.92
C GLU A 17 1.75 -24.83 19.81
N THR A 18 2.14 -25.22 18.59
CA THR A 18 3.41 -25.94 18.37
C THR A 18 4.63 -25.06 18.68
N TRP A 19 4.51 -23.74 18.47
CA TRP A 19 5.57 -22.79 18.77
C TRP A 19 5.80 -22.65 20.27
N GLU A 20 4.73 -22.59 21.08
CA GLU A 20 4.81 -22.50 22.54
C GLU A 20 5.56 -23.68 23.15
N GLU A 21 5.28 -24.89 22.66
CA GLU A 21 5.94 -26.12 23.11
C GLU A 21 7.44 -26.14 22.79
N ARG A 22 7.87 -25.50 21.68
CA ARG A 22 9.24 -25.63 21.15
C ARG A 22 10.14 -24.43 21.41
N PHE A 23 9.59 -23.23 21.41
CA PHE A 23 10.35 -21.98 21.33
C PHE A 23 9.93 -20.92 22.36
N GLY A 24 8.83 -21.12 23.09
CA GLY A 24 8.31 -20.17 24.09
C GLY A 24 7.15 -19.30 23.59
N PRO A 25 6.86 -18.14 24.21
CA PRO A 25 5.63 -17.38 23.95
C PRO A 25 5.39 -17.08 22.46
N ALA A 26 4.22 -17.47 21.94
CA ALA A 26 3.90 -17.35 20.51
C ALA A 26 3.16 -16.06 20.15
N SER A 27 2.84 -15.18 21.11
CA SER A 27 2.04 -13.96 20.86
C SER A 27 2.62 -13.07 19.76
N ALA A 28 3.94 -12.80 19.81
CA ALA A 28 4.63 -12.00 18.79
C ALA A 28 4.61 -12.69 17.41
N MET A 29 4.79 -14.02 17.38
CA MET A 29 4.79 -14.80 16.15
C MET A 29 3.39 -14.84 15.51
N ARG A 30 2.34 -15.09 16.31
CA ARG A 30 0.94 -15.06 15.87
C ARG A 30 0.62 -13.69 15.25
N ALA A 31 0.93 -12.61 15.97
CA ALA A 31 0.67 -11.24 15.50
C ALA A 31 1.42 -10.91 14.20
N ALA A 32 2.73 -11.16 14.12
CA ALA A 32 3.52 -10.89 12.93
C ALA A 32 3.02 -11.70 11.72
N THR A 33 2.70 -12.98 11.92
CA THR A 33 2.17 -13.85 10.86
C THR A 33 0.80 -13.39 10.38
N SER A 34 -0.06 -12.93 11.29
CA SER A 34 -1.36 -12.34 10.95
C SER A 34 -1.22 -11.08 10.11
N VAL A 35 -0.27 -10.20 10.41
CA VAL A 35 0.01 -9.01 9.58
C VAL A 35 0.34 -9.40 8.14
N PHE A 36 1.27 -10.35 7.94
CA PHE A 36 1.60 -10.80 6.59
C PHE A 36 0.42 -11.47 5.87
N ARG A 37 -0.38 -12.27 6.60
CA ARG A 37 -1.55 -12.92 6.03
C ARG A 37 -2.60 -11.90 5.58
N VAL A 38 -2.88 -10.91 6.42
CA VAL A 38 -3.82 -9.82 6.12
C VAL A 38 -3.29 -8.97 4.96
N GLN A 39 -2.00 -8.65 4.93
CA GLN A 39 -1.38 -7.95 3.79
C GLN A 39 -1.65 -8.68 2.46
N GLN A 40 -1.44 -10.00 2.41
CA GLN A 40 -1.71 -10.81 1.22
C GLN A 40 -3.20 -10.78 0.82
N ILE A 41 -4.10 -10.83 1.80
CA ILE A 41 -5.54 -10.75 1.58
C ILE A 41 -5.93 -9.39 1.01
N LEU A 42 -5.47 -8.30 1.63
CA LEU A 42 -5.74 -6.94 1.19
C LEU A 42 -5.21 -6.69 -0.22
N LEU A 43 -3.96 -7.08 -0.51
CA LEU A 43 -3.39 -6.91 -1.85
C LEU A 43 -4.23 -7.64 -2.91
N ALA A 44 -4.66 -8.88 -2.64
CA ALA A 44 -5.51 -9.64 -3.55
C ALA A 44 -6.93 -9.07 -3.71
N ARG A 45 -7.48 -8.42 -2.66
CA ARG A 45 -8.76 -7.70 -2.71
C ARG A 45 -8.62 -6.42 -3.54
N PHE A 46 -7.59 -5.61 -3.25
CA PHE A 46 -7.30 -4.38 -3.97
C PHE A 46 -7.07 -4.61 -5.46
N ASP A 47 -6.21 -5.56 -5.82
CA ASP A 47 -6.00 -5.89 -7.24
C ASP A 47 -7.28 -6.39 -7.91
N GLY A 48 -8.16 -7.07 -7.17
CA GLY A 48 -9.48 -7.46 -7.66
C GLY A 48 -10.38 -6.27 -7.99
N VAL A 49 -10.46 -5.30 -7.08
CA VAL A 49 -11.25 -4.07 -7.21
C VAL A 49 -10.68 -3.15 -8.30
N LEU A 50 -9.35 -3.08 -8.42
CA LEU A 50 -8.64 -2.21 -9.35
C LEU A 50 -8.54 -2.78 -10.78
N LYS A 51 -8.80 -4.08 -10.96
CA LYS A 51 -8.74 -4.77 -12.25
C LYS A 51 -9.59 -4.10 -13.35
N PRO A 52 -10.86 -3.69 -13.11
CA PRO A 52 -11.67 -2.99 -14.13
C PRO A 52 -11.06 -1.66 -14.59
N HIS A 53 -10.21 -1.04 -13.77
CA HIS A 53 -9.52 0.21 -14.09
C HIS A 53 -8.15 -0.02 -14.78
N GLY A 54 -7.77 -1.29 -15.03
CA GLY A 54 -6.46 -1.65 -15.57
C GLY A 54 -5.30 -1.47 -14.60
N LEU A 55 -5.59 -1.30 -13.30
CA LEU A 55 -4.61 -0.99 -12.27
C LEU A 55 -4.32 -2.21 -11.38
N THR A 56 -3.10 -2.23 -10.84
CA THR A 56 -2.75 -2.98 -9.62
C THR A 56 -2.66 -1.98 -8.48
N PHE A 57 -2.69 -2.44 -7.23
CA PHE A 57 -2.58 -1.56 -6.07
C PHE A 57 -1.31 -0.70 -6.12
N ALA A 58 -0.16 -1.29 -6.42
CA ALA A 58 1.09 -0.54 -6.56
C ALA A 58 1.05 0.58 -7.63
N ARG A 59 0.30 0.40 -8.73
CA ARG A 59 0.16 1.44 -9.76
C ARG A 59 -0.84 2.52 -9.34
N TYR A 60 -1.89 2.12 -8.64
CA TYR A 60 -2.84 3.04 -8.03
C TYR A 60 -2.14 3.95 -7.00
N GLU A 61 -1.29 3.39 -6.12
CA GLU A 61 -0.54 4.18 -5.13
C GLU A 61 0.38 5.23 -5.76
N VAL A 62 1.04 4.90 -6.88
CA VAL A 62 1.83 5.87 -7.64
C VAL A 62 0.97 7.03 -8.12
N LEU A 63 -0.21 6.74 -8.68
CA LEU A 63 -1.12 7.78 -9.17
C LEU A 63 -1.66 8.64 -8.02
N VAL A 64 -2.08 8.04 -6.90
CA VAL A 64 -2.53 8.78 -5.70
C VAL A 64 -1.42 9.70 -5.19
N LEU A 65 -0.18 9.19 -5.11
CA LEU A 65 0.96 9.98 -4.66
C LEU A 65 1.24 11.19 -5.56
N LEU A 66 1.09 11.03 -6.88
CA LEU A 66 1.20 12.13 -7.83
C LEU A 66 0.03 13.11 -7.69
N THR A 67 -1.21 12.61 -7.53
CA THR A 67 -2.40 13.45 -7.30
C THR A 67 -2.27 14.34 -6.07
N PHE A 68 -1.70 13.82 -4.97
CA PHE A 68 -1.48 14.58 -3.73
C PHE A 68 -0.22 15.46 -3.76
N SER A 69 0.60 15.37 -4.81
CA SER A 69 1.73 16.28 -4.98
C SER A 69 1.24 17.65 -5.44
N ARG A 70 1.87 18.72 -4.94
CA ARG A 70 1.48 20.11 -5.22
C ARG A 70 1.39 20.44 -6.71
N SER A 71 2.24 19.81 -7.53
CA SER A 71 2.34 20.06 -8.97
C SER A 71 1.82 18.90 -9.82
N GLY A 72 1.33 17.81 -9.23
CA GLY A 72 0.99 16.60 -9.98
C GLY A 72 2.20 15.82 -10.50
N GLU A 73 3.42 16.18 -10.10
CA GLU A 73 4.65 15.54 -10.55
C GLU A 73 5.65 15.28 -9.43
N LEU A 74 6.47 14.23 -9.58
CA LEU A 74 7.54 13.86 -8.66
C LEU A 74 8.71 13.19 -9.40
N PRO A 75 9.96 13.35 -8.92
CA PRO A 75 11.07 12.52 -9.38
C PRO A 75 10.84 11.04 -9.03
N LEU A 76 11.22 10.12 -9.92
CA LEU A 76 11.07 8.67 -9.69
C LEU A 76 11.75 8.20 -8.39
N LYS A 77 12.90 8.79 -8.03
CA LYS A 77 13.59 8.51 -6.77
C LYS A 77 12.71 8.84 -5.55
N VAL A 78 12.00 9.97 -5.60
CA VAL A 78 11.11 10.40 -4.52
C VAL A 78 9.89 9.47 -4.43
N ILE A 79 9.33 9.05 -5.57
CA ILE A 79 8.25 8.05 -5.62
C ILE A 79 8.70 6.76 -4.95
N GLY A 80 9.89 6.24 -5.29
CA GLY A 80 10.44 5.02 -4.69
C GLY A 80 10.62 5.12 -3.19
N SER A 81 11.21 6.21 -2.70
CA SER A 81 11.37 6.44 -1.27
C SER A 81 10.05 6.54 -0.52
N ARG A 82 9.06 7.26 -1.06
CA ARG A 82 7.76 7.46 -0.38
C ARG A 82 6.88 6.22 -0.36
N LEU A 83 6.99 5.36 -1.38
CA LEU A 83 6.25 4.09 -1.44
C LEU A 83 7.04 2.92 -0.82
N MET A 84 8.25 3.17 -0.31
CA MET A 84 9.17 2.15 0.19
C MET A 84 9.39 0.97 -0.77
N VAL A 85 9.40 1.24 -2.09
CA VAL A 85 9.61 0.22 -3.12
C VAL A 85 10.96 0.37 -3.80
N HIS A 86 11.53 -0.77 -4.22
CA HIS A 86 12.79 -0.80 -4.94
C HIS A 86 12.72 0.04 -6.24
N PRO A 87 13.78 0.77 -6.63
CA PRO A 87 13.78 1.63 -7.82
C PRO A 87 13.32 0.94 -9.11
N THR A 88 13.75 -0.31 -9.35
CA THR A 88 13.31 -1.09 -10.52
C THR A 88 11.80 -1.30 -10.58
N SER A 89 11.16 -1.49 -9.42
CA SER A 89 9.70 -1.63 -9.32
C SER A 89 8.98 -0.33 -9.66
N VAL A 90 9.54 0.81 -9.25
CA VAL A 90 9.02 2.14 -9.60
C VAL A 90 9.09 2.36 -11.10
N THR A 91 10.24 2.12 -11.72
CA THR A 91 10.41 2.30 -13.18
C THR A 91 9.40 1.45 -13.94
N ASN A 92 9.27 0.17 -13.60
CA ASN A 92 8.30 -0.73 -14.23
C ASN A 92 6.84 -0.28 -14.02
N ALA A 93 6.51 0.30 -12.86
CA ALA A 93 5.19 0.84 -12.60
C ALA A 93 4.92 2.08 -13.47
N ILE A 94 5.87 3.01 -13.53
CA ILE A 94 5.78 4.22 -14.34
C ILE A 94 5.66 3.89 -15.83
N ASP A 95 6.49 2.99 -16.37
CA ASP A 95 6.44 2.63 -17.79
C ASP A 95 5.06 2.07 -18.18
N ARG A 96 4.44 1.27 -17.31
CA ARG A 96 3.08 0.76 -17.51
C ARG A 96 2.01 1.85 -17.44
N LEU A 97 2.18 2.82 -16.54
CA LEU A 97 1.26 3.96 -16.41
C LEU A 97 1.38 4.93 -17.60
N VAL A 98 2.59 5.11 -18.14
CA VAL A 98 2.84 5.85 -19.38
C VAL A 98 2.18 5.17 -20.57
N ALA A 99 2.38 3.85 -20.72
CA ALA A 99 1.74 3.07 -21.78
C ALA A 99 0.20 3.13 -21.69
N ALA A 100 -0.37 3.29 -20.50
CA ALA A 100 -1.81 3.44 -20.28
C ALA A 100 -2.32 4.89 -20.43
N GLY A 101 -1.42 5.86 -20.65
CA GLY A 101 -1.76 7.29 -20.79
C GLY A 101 -2.15 7.99 -19.48
N TYR A 102 -1.81 7.42 -18.32
CA TYR A 102 -2.12 7.98 -17.00
C TYR A 102 -1.01 8.87 -16.45
N VAL A 103 0.21 8.71 -16.94
CA VAL A 103 1.41 9.45 -16.52
C VAL A 103 2.22 9.82 -17.75
N ASP A 104 2.80 11.01 -17.75
CA ASP A 104 3.86 11.41 -18.67
C ASP A 104 5.22 11.34 -17.98
N ARG A 105 6.28 11.09 -18.77
CA ARG A 105 7.67 11.12 -18.27
C ARG A 105 8.47 12.20 -19.00
N ARG A 106 9.27 12.96 -18.25
CA ARG A 106 10.21 13.94 -18.81
C ARG A 106 11.55 13.96 -18.07
N PRO A 107 12.65 14.36 -18.72
CA PRO A 107 13.91 14.63 -18.02
C PRO A 107 13.68 15.64 -16.88
N ASN A 108 14.33 15.43 -15.74
CA ASN A 108 14.26 16.35 -14.63
C ASN A 108 15.18 17.56 -14.89
N PRO A 109 14.68 18.78 -15.07
CA PRO A 109 15.55 19.94 -15.32
C PRO A 109 16.44 20.30 -14.12
N ALA A 110 16.08 19.87 -12.90
CA ALA A 110 16.86 20.09 -11.69
C ALA A 110 17.89 18.99 -11.42
N ASP A 111 17.85 17.88 -12.15
CA ASP A 111 18.78 16.76 -12.02
C ASP A 111 19.03 16.16 -13.41
N GLY A 112 20.20 16.45 -13.99
CA GLY A 112 20.52 16.10 -15.37
C GLY A 112 20.45 14.60 -15.72
N ARG A 113 20.35 13.70 -14.72
CA ARG A 113 20.11 12.26 -14.93
C ARG A 113 18.77 11.76 -14.36
N GLY A 114 18.00 12.64 -13.74
CA GLY A 114 16.71 12.32 -13.12
C GLY A 114 15.57 12.29 -14.13
N VAL A 115 14.51 11.56 -13.78
CA VAL A 115 13.25 11.53 -14.54
C VAL A 115 12.12 12.00 -13.61
N LEU A 116 11.29 12.90 -14.14
CA LEU A 116 10.03 13.33 -13.53
C LEU A 116 8.88 12.51 -14.13
N ALA A 117 8.00 12.03 -13.27
CA ALA A 117 6.69 11.51 -13.64
C ALA A 117 5.63 12.56 -13.32
N THR A 118 4.73 12.82 -14.26
CA THR A 118 3.65 13.81 -14.15
C THR A 118 2.32 13.11 -14.42
N ILE A 119 1.35 13.24 -13.52
CA ILE A 119 0.02 12.66 -13.73
C ILE A 119 -0.75 13.43 -14.82
N THR A 120 -1.40 12.70 -15.72
CA THR A 120 -2.25 13.28 -16.77
C THR A 120 -3.68 13.50 -16.24
N GLU A 121 -4.50 14.23 -17.00
CA GLU A 121 -5.93 14.39 -16.66
C GLU A 121 -6.66 13.04 -16.62
N ARG A 122 -6.34 12.15 -17.57
CA ARG A 122 -6.85 10.77 -17.59
C ARG A 122 -6.37 9.98 -16.37
N GLY A 123 -5.14 10.24 -15.91
CA GLY A 123 -4.59 9.70 -14.67
C GLY A 123 -5.40 10.13 -13.43
N ARG A 124 -5.79 11.40 -13.36
CA ARG A 124 -6.64 11.92 -12.27
C ARG A 124 -8.03 11.28 -12.29
N ALA A 125 -8.67 11.24 -13.45
CA ALA A 125 -10.00 10.63 -13.60
C ALA A 125 -10.01 9.14 -13.19
N VAL A 126 -8.96 8.36 -13.53
CA VAL A 126 -8.90 6.96 -13.10
C VAL A 126 -8.64 6.82 -11.60
N VAL A 127 -7.89 7.74 -10.97
CA VAL A 127 -7.72 7.76 -9.50
C VAL A 127 -9.06 7.99 -8.81
N ASP A 128 -9.85 8.95 -9.26
CA ASP A 128 -11.15 9.24 -8.63
C ASP A 128 -12.08 8.01 -8.69
N ALA A 129 -12.18 7.39 -9.87
CA ALA A 129 -13.00 6.19 -10.05
C ALA A 129 -12.48 4.99 -9.24
N ALA A 130 -11.17 4.75 -9.23
CA ALA A 130 -10.55 3.66 -8.48
C ALA A 130 -10.66 3.86 -6.96
N THR A 131 -10.51 5.10 -6.49
CA THR A 131 -10.65 5.46 -5.06
C THR A 131 -12.07 5.23 -4.60
N ALA A 132 -13.06 5.67 -5.38
CA ALA A 132 -14.47 5.43 -5.08
C ALA A 132 -14.77 3.92 -4.99
N ALA A 133 -14.21 3.10 -5.88
CA ALA A 133 -14.37 1.65 -5.86
C ALA A 133 -13.73 1.00 -4.62
N LEU A 134 -12.54 1.45 -4.19
CA LEU A 134 -11.88 0.97 -2.97
C LEU A 134 -12.63 1.43 -1.70
N MET A 135 -13.15 2.65 -1.68
CA MET A 135 -13.97 3.15 -0.58
C MET A 135 -15.28 2.37 -0.43
N ALA A 136 -15.92 2.01 -1.54
CA ALA A 136 -17.16 1.22 -1.53
C ALA A 136 -17.01 -0.19 -0.91
N VAL A 137 -15.76 -0.67 -0.75
CA VAL A 137 -15.46 -1.95 -0.08
C VAL A 137 -14.68 -1.76 1.23
N ASP A 138 -14.71 -0.56 1.82
CA ASP A 138 -13.99 -0.20 3.05
C ASP A 138 -12.49 -0.51 3.00
N PHE A 139 -11.86 -0.33 1.84
CA PHE A 139 -10.48 -0.76 1.62
C PHE A 139 -10.24 -2.21 2.07
N GLY A 140 -11.20 -3.09 1.81
CA GLY A 140 -11.09 -4.51 2.11
C GLY A 140 -11.06 -4.85 3.59
N LEU A 141 -11.51 -3.93 4.46
CA LEU A 141 -11.60 -4.10 5.92
C LEU A 141 -13.05 -3.93 6.42
N ALA A 142 -14.03 -4.26 5.57
CA ALA A 142 -15.45 -4.18 5.91
C ALA A 142 -15.82 -5.05 7.12
N GLU A 143 -15.04 -6.09 7.41
CA GLU A 143 -15.24 -6.96 8.58
C GLU A 143 -14.89 -6.29 9.92
N LEU A 144 -14.20 -5.16 9.91
CA LEU A 144 -13.85 -4.41 11.12
C LEU A 144 -14.79 -3.23 11.32
N SER A 145 -15.25 -3.02 12.55
CA SER A 145 -15.89 -1.78 13.00
C SER A 145 -14.91 -0.60 12.97
N GLU A 146 -15.42 0.63 13.02
CA GLU A 146 -14.60 1.85 13.06
C GLU A 146 -13.59 1.83 14.24
N ALA A 147 -14.06 1.45 15.43
CA ALA A 147 -13.19 1.35 16.62
C ALA A 147 -12.08 0.29 16.45
N GLU A 148 -12.37 -0.84 15.81
CA GLU A 148 -11.34 -1.86 15.51
C GLU A 148 -10.32 -1.38 14.48
N ARG A 149 -10.75 -0.58 13.47
CA ARG A 149 -9.85 0.04 12.48
C ARG A 149 -8.91 1.04 13.15
N ASP A 150 -9.43 1.87 14.05
CA ASP A 150 -8.63 2.84 14.81
C ASP A 150 -7.63 2.15 15.74
N GLN A 151 -8.07 1.09 16.44
CA GLN A 151 -7.19 0.28 17.27
C GLN A 151 -6.09 -0.39 16.44
N LEU A 152 -6.43 -0.98 15.29
CA LEU A 152 -5.48 -1.59 14.37
C LEU A 152 -4.43 -0.57 13.89
N PHE A 153 -4.89 0.63 13.49
CA PHE A 153 -4.00 1.72 13.11
C PHE A 153 -3.04 2.09 14.26
N ALA A 154 -3.56 2.25 15.48
CA ALA A 154 -2.76 2.63 16.65
C ALA A 154 -1.68 1.59 16.99
N VAL A 155 -2.01 0.29 16.99
CA VAL A 155 -1.03 -0.76 17.32
C VAL A 155 0.05 -0.92 16.25
N LEU A 156 -0.32 -0.84 14.97
CA LEU A 156 0.65 -0.91 13.86
C LEU A 156 1.53 0.34 13.82
N ARG A 157 1.00 1.51 14.18
CA ARG A 157 1.77 2.76 14.27
C ARG A 157 2.94 2.64 15.25
N SER A 158 2.78 1.92 16.36
CA SER A 158 3.88 1.70 17.31
C SER A 158 5.07 0.96 16.67
N VAL A 159 4.80 -0.04 15.82
CA VAL A 159 5.84 -0.76 15.07
C VAL A 159 6.51 0.17 14.07
N ARG A 160 5.72 0.97 13.34
CA ARG A 160 6.22 1.95 12.35
C ARG A 160 7.13 3.00 13.01
N LEU A 161 6.74 3.51 14.17
CA LEU A 161 7.58 4.44 14.95
C LEU A 161 8.88 3.79 15.40
N GLY A 162 8.82 2.56 15.94
CA GLY A 162 10.02 1.81 16.34
C GLY A 162 10.99 1.54 15.18
N ALA A 163 10.48 1.46 13.94
CA ALA A 163 11.27 1.31 12.73
C ALA A 163 11.77 2.63 12.11
N GLY A 164 11.38 3.79 12.66
CA GLY A 164 11.72 5.11 12.10
C GLY A 164 10.98 5.46 10.81
N ASP A 165 9.86 4.79 10.51
CA ASP A 165 9.02 5.06 9.33
C ASP A 165 8.34 6.45 9.40
N VAL A 166 8.13 6.95 10.62
CA VAL A 166 7.62 8.31 10.87
C VAL A 166 8.71 9.09 11.59
N ALA A 167 9.06 10.27 11.07
CA ALA A 167 9.97 11.17 11.77
C ALA A 167 9.37 11.60 13.12
N ASP A 168 10.19 11.61 14.17
CA ASP A 168 9.82 12.15 15.48
C ASP A 168 9.34 13.61 15.29
N GLY A 169 8.01 13.83 15.36
CA GLY A 169 7.42 15.17 15.26
C GLY A 169 6.24 15.35 14.29
N ALA A 170 5.84 14.36 13.49
CA ALA A 170 4.71 14.48 12.55
C ALA A 170 3.30 14.46 13.21
N GLY A 171 3.20 14.90 14.48
CA GLY A 171 1.96 14.99 15.27
C GLY A 171 1.28 16.36 15.28
N GLY A 172 1.78 17.34 14.53
CA GLY A 172 1.05 18.56 14.15
C GLY A 172 1.31 18.76 12.66
N HIS A 173 0.34 19.00 11.79
CA HIS A 173 -0.59 20.11 11.82
C HIS A 173 -1.91 19.68 11.16
N ALA A 174 -3.02 19.84 11.87
CA ALA A 174 -4.26 20.33 11.27
C ALA A 174 -4.17 21.86 11.33
N GLY A 175 -4.26 22.53 10.18
CA GLY A 175 -4.15 23.98 10.03
C GLY A 175 -3.59 24.37 8.67
#